data_AF-A0A661R312-F1
#
_entry.id   AF-A0A661R312-F1
#
_cell.length_a   1.000
_cell.length_b   1.000
_cell.length_c   1.000
_cell.angle_alpha   90.00
_cell.angle_beta   90.00
_cell.angle_gamma   90.00
#
_symmetry.space_group_name_H-M   'P 1'
#
loop_
_entity.id
_entity.type
_entity.pdbx_description
1 polymer ?
#
loop_
_entity_poly.entity_id
_entity_poly.type
_entity_poly.pdbx_seq_one_letter_code
_entity_poly.pdbx_strand_id
1 'polypeptide(L)' 'MAGISGIEWMLKATEALPLDFFFTAPSCVPATSIESSNAVIGVEEISTLLRHPRVLGLGEVMD' A
#
# COMPACT_ATOMS: atom_id res chain seq x y z
N MET A 1 -10.85 -7.95 -1.33
CA MET A 1 -9.76 -7.53 -0.42
C MET A 1 -9.69 -6.01 -0.41
N ALA A 2 -9.14 -5.39 0.65
CA ALA A 2 -9.35 -3.97 0.97
C ALA A 2 -8.59 -2.94 0.08
N GLY A 3 -7.62 -3.33 -0.77
CA GLY A 3 -6.92 -2.40 -1.67
C GLY A 3 -6.32 -1.18 -0.95
N ILE A 4 -6.41 0.00 -1.57
CA ILE A 4 -5.93 1.26 -0.98
C ILE A 4 -6.61 1.57 0.37
N SER A 5 -7.90 1.27 0.52
CA SER A 5 -8.63 1.50 1.77
C SER A 5 -8.11 0.67 2.95
N GLY A 6 -7.51 -0.50 2.67
CA GLY A 6 -6.83 -1.30 3.69
C GLY A 6 -5.54 -0.63 4.17
N ILE A 7 -4.79 -0.02 3.24
CA ILE A 7 -3.55 0.70 3.54
C ILE A 7 -3.84 1.96 4.34
N GLU A 8 -4.88 2.72 3.96
CA GLU A 8 -5.35 3.87 4.73
C GLU A 8 -5.79 3.48 6.14
N TRP A 9 -6.47 2.34 6.29
CA TRP A 9 -6.84 1.84 7.60
C TRP A 9 -5.62 1.48 8.45
N MET A 10 -4.60 0.83 7.87
CA MET A 10 -3.35 0.50 8.58
C MET A 10 -2.58 1.76 9.00
N LEU A 11 -2.52 2.78 8.14
CA LEU A 11 -1.92 4.07 8.46
C LEU A 11 -2.61 4.71 9.66
N LYS A 12 -3.94 4.68 9.70
CA LYS A 12 -4.73 5.23 10.81
C LYS A 12 -4.61 4.40 12.10
N ALA A 13 -4.65 3.07 11.99
CA ALA A 13 -4.56 2.17 13.13
C ALA A 13 -3.22 2.27 13.86
N THR A 14 -2.16 2.65 13.15
CA THR A 14 -0.80 2.76 13.68
C THR A 14 -0.46 4.14 14.26
N GLU A 15 -1.30 5.17 14.08
CA GLU A 15 -1.04 6.53 14.60
C GLU A 15 -0.99 6.62 16.13
N ALA A 16 -1.74 5.76 16.82
CA ALA A 16 -1.89 5.80 18.28
C ALA A 16 -0.90 4.87 19.02
N LEU A 17 0.03 4.24 18.30
CA LEU A 17 0.98 3.30 18.88
C LEU A 17 2.27 4.01 19.29
N PRO A 18 2.94 3.58 20.38
CA PRO A 18 4.21 4.16 20.83
C PRO A 18 5.40 3.65 19.99
N LEU A 19 5.21 3.56 18.68
CA LEU A 19 6.16 3.04 17.69
C LEU A 19 5.95 3.79 16.37
N ASP A 20 7.04 4.21 15.72
CA ASP A 20 6.98 4.86 14.42
C ASP A 20 6.81 3.82 13.31
N PHE A 21 5.65 3.84 12.66
CA PHE A 21 5.35 2.97 11.52
C PHE A 21 5.56 3.71 10.20
N PHE A 22 6.41 3.11 9.36
CA PHE A 22 6.64 3.54 7.99
C PHE A 22 6.21 2.44 7.03
N PHE A 23 5.59 2.84 5.92
CA PHE A 23 5.00 1.95 4.94
C PHE A 23 5.69 2.11 3.59
N THR A 24 5.61 1.08 2.76
CA THR A 24 6.02 1.11 1.35
C THR A 24 4.83 0.79 0.47
N ALA A 25 4.64 1.52 -0.63
CA ALA A 25 3.52 1.32 -1.53
C ALA A 25 3.67 -0.03 -2.28
N PRO A 26 2.72 -0.96 -2.19
CA PRO A 26 2.86 -2.26 -2.85
C PRO A 26 2.92 -2.08 -4.38
N SER A 27 3.93 -2.67 -5.02
CA SER A 27 4.25 -2.45 -6.44
C SER A 27 3.56 -3.40 -7.42
N CYS A 28 3.08 -4.56 -6.96
CA CYS A 28 2.47 -5.59 -7.80
C CYS A 28 1.22 -6.15 -7.12
N VAL A 29 0.09 -5.44 -7.20
CA VAL A 29 -1.22 -6.00 -6.83
C VAL A 29 -2.15 -5.94 -8.04
N PRO A 30 -2.52 -7.09 -8.62
CA PRO A 30 -2.13 -8.46 -8.23
C PRO A 30 -0.65 -8.79 -8.50
N ALA A 31 -0.11 -9.79 -7.79
CA ALA A 31 1.25 -10.26 -8.02
C ALA A 31 1.38 -11.06 -9.32
N THR A 32 0.26 -11.58 -9.86
CA THR A 32 0.19 -12.22 -11.18
C THR A 32 -1.18 -12.01 -11.83
N SER A 33 -1.25 -12.02 -13.16
CA SER A 33 -2.51 -11.88 -13.92
C SER A 33 -3.51 -13.04 -13.75
N ILE A 34 -3.14 -14.08 -12.99
CA ILE A 34 -3.95 -15.27 -12.68
C ILE A 34 -4.54 -15.15 -11.26
N GLU A 35 -4.07 -14.20 -10.47
CA GLU A 35 -4.56 -13.98 -9.11
C GLU A 35 -5.93 -13.30 -9.13
N SER A 36 -6.90 -13.87 -8.41
CA SER A 36 -8.21 -13.25 -8.18
C SER A 36 -8.12 -12.17 -7.09
N SER A 37 -7.29 -11.15 -7.32
CA SER A 37 -7.30 -9.96 -6.47
C SER A 37 -8.51 -9.11 -6.82
N ASN A 38 -9.51 -9.06 -5.92
CA ASN A 38 -10.64 -8.13 -6.03
C ASN A 38 -10.23 -6.65 -5.75
N ALA A 39 -8.97 -6.31 -5.97
CA ALA A 39 -8.40 -4.98 -5.81
C ALA A 39 -7.19 -4.86 -6.76
N VAL A 40 -7.08 -3.72 -7.44
CA VAL A 40 -5.95 -3.36 -8.29
C VAL A 40 -5.29 -2.15 -7.64
N ILE A 41 -3.98 -2.20 -7.43
CA ILE A 41 -3.20 -1.05 -6.98
C ILE A 41 -2.30 -0.68 -8.16
N GLY A 42 -2.74 0.33 -8.90
CA GLY A 42 -2.04 0.84 -10.07
C GLY A 42 -1.25 2.10 -9.77
N VAL A 43 -0.84 2.77 -10.84
CA VAL A 43 0.00 3.97 -10.80
C VAL A 43 -0.67 5.11 -10.02
N GLU A 44 -1.98 5.27 -10.13
CA GLU A 44 -2.74 6.34 -9.45
C GLU A 44 -2.84 6.09 -7.94
N GLU A 45 -3.09 4.85 -7.52
CA GLU A 45 -3.12 4.47 -6.11
C GLU A 45 -1.74 4.61 -5.47
N ILE A 46 -0.68 4.16 -6.17
CA ILE A 46 0.70 4.33 -5.73
C ILE A 46 1.05 5.82 -5.60
N SER A 47 0.70 6.63 -6.59
CA SER A 47 0.94 8.09 -6.57
C SER A 47 0.23 8.78 -5.41
N THR A 48 -0.96 8.30 -5.04
CA THR A 48 -1.71 8.79 -3.88
C THR A 48 -1.02 8.40 -2.58
N LEU A 49 -0.56 7.14 -2.46
CA LEU A 49 0.14 6.65 -1.27
C LEU A 49 1.49 7.35 -1.07
N LEU A 50 2.27 7.57 -2.14
CA LEU A 50 3.58 8.23 -2.07
C LEU A 50 3.49 9.70 -1.61
N ARG A 51 2.32 10.35 -1.68
CA ARG A 51 2.13 11.69 -1.10
C ARG A 51 2.03 11.68 0.42
N HIS A 52 1.80 10.52 1.04
CA HIS A 52 1.66 10.41 2.47
C HIS A 52 3.04 10.39 3.14
N PRO A 53 3.33 11.24 4.16
CA PRO A 53 4.67 11.41 4.72
C PRO A 53 5.24 10.14 5.40
N ARG A 54 4.37 9.21 5.80
CA ARG A 54 4.76 7.90 6.35
C ARG A 54 4.92 6.79 5.30
N VAL A 55 4.71 7.08 4.01
CA VAL A 55 4.99 6.15 2.91
C VAL A 55 6.35 6.54 2.32
N LEU A 56 7.38 5.75 2.61
CA LEU A 56 8.77 6.11 2.33
C LEU A 56 9.24 5.77 0.91
N GLY A 57 8.45 5.00 0.15
CA GLY A 57 8.80 4.61 -1.21
C GLY A 57 7.95 3.48 -1.74
N LEU A 58 8.31 2.99 -2.94
CA LEU A 58 7.75 1.77 -3.50
C LEU A 58 8.23 0.56 -2.68
N GLY A 59 7.34 -0.42 -2.49
CA GLY A 59 7.67 -1.73 -1.93
C GLY A 59 8.51 -2.56 -2.90
N GLU A 60 8.82 -3.78 -2.48
CA GLU A 60 9.67 -4.71 -3.24
C GLU A 60 9.05 -5.04 -4.61
N VAL A 61 9.73 -4.62 -5.69
CA VAL A 61 9.37 -4.98 -7.06
C VAL A 61 9.70 -6.46 -7.24
N MET A 62 8.66 -7.29 -7.24
CA MET A 62 8.75 -8.70 -7.56
C MET A 62 8.26 -8.88 -9.01
N ASP A 63 9.15 -9.37 -9.87
CA ASP A 63 8.87 -9.79 -11.26
C ASP A 63 8.37 -11.24 -11.30
#